data_AF-A0A0D0C6V7-F1
#
_entry.id   AF-A0A0D0C6V7-F1
#
_cell.length_a   1.000
_cell.length_b   1.000
_cell.length_c   1.000
_cell.angle_alpha   90.00
_cell.angle_beta   90.00
_cell.angle_gamma   90.00
#
_symmetry.space_group_name_H-M   'P 1'
#
loop_
_entity.id
_entity.type
_entity.pdbx_description
1 polymer ?
#
loop_
_entity_poly.entity_id
_entity_poly.type
_entity_poly.pdbx_seq_one_letter_code
_entity_poly.pdbx_strand_id
1 'polypeptide(L)'
;KTGCCYGLPQIRLHPRYPHLPHDGKADVSKERTGSCQKYYETYSQRHLTGGIMACWCTHSICYGFHCIPVGEGCNDVFSAIITRWPKAPARVVYDFACALGPYCWSCEPEFFADTQFVVDGFHAPGHTKCSPAAFLKTYAAVDADLSHINSSAAECGNSGMSRIRKSVSYMVQSRAILYCWAFISIWNCLQILSLYKKAGELL
;
A
#
# COMPACT_ATOMS: atom_id res chain seq x y z
N LYS A 1 -4.19 -19.30 -8.43
CA LYS A 1 -3.21 -18.76 -7.44
C LYS A 1 -3.55 -17.29 -7.24
N THR A 2 -3.70 -16.85 -6.00
CA THR A 2 -4.00 -15.45 -5.64
C THR A 2 -2.93 -14.55 -6.25
N GLY A 3 -3.35 -13.40 -6.79
CA GLY A 3 -2.49 -12.48 -7.51
C GLY A 3 -1.54 -11.72 -6.59
N CYS A 4 -0.81 -12.35 -5.68
CA CYS A 4 0.06 -11.65 -4.73
C CYS A 4 1.40 -12.36 -4.57
N CYS A 5 2.45 -11.60 -4.28
CA CYS A 5 3.78 -12.14 -4.00
C CYS A 5 4.48 -11.31 -2.93
N TYR A 6 4.90 -11.97 -1.86
CA TYR A 6 5.57 -11.35 -0.70
C TYR A 6 6.84 -12.10 -0.34
N GLY A 7 7.84 -11.37 0.15
CA GLY A 7 8.97 -11.97 0.85
C GLY A 7 8.59 -12.46 2.25
N LEU A 8 7.53 -11.90 2.83
CA LEU A 8 6.96 -12.33 4.11
C LEU A 8 6.08 -13.58 3.92
N PRO A 9 6.22 -14.61 4.79
CA PRO A 9 5.37 -15.79 4.73
C PRO A 9 3.90 -15.41 4.98
N GLN A 10 2.99 -16.20 4.40
CA GLN A 10 1.59 -16.11 4.81
C GLN A 10 1.45 -16.77 6.18
N ILE A 11 1.23 -15.98 7.23
CA ILE A 11 1.11 -16.50 8.60
C ILE A 11 -0.34 -16.74 9.01
N ARG A 12 -1.29 -16.08 8.32
CA ARG A 12 -2.74 -16.16 8.58
C ARG A 12 -3.51 -16.18 7.28
N LEU A 13 -4.68 -16.82 7.31
CA LEU A 13 -5.67 -16.68 6.24
C LEU A 13 -6.42 -15.36 6.40
N HIS A 14 -6.91 -14.81 5.30
CA HIS A 14 -7.77 -13.63 5.35
C HIS A 14 -9.07 -13.99 6.10
N PRO A 15 -9.38 -13.34 7.22
CA PRO A 15 -10.62 -13.62 7.94
C PRO A 15 -11.82 -13.15 7.11
N ARG A 16 -13.00 -13.73 7.35
CA ARG A 16 -14.24 -13.28 6.72
C ARG A 16 -15.10 -12.60 7.78
N TYR A 17 -15.71 -11.49 7.44
CA TYR A 17 -16.57 -10.70 8.32
C TYR A 17 -17.98 -10.63 7.74
N PRO A 18 -18.84 -11.64 8.00
CA PRO A 18 -20.18 -11.73 7.41
C PRO A 18 -21.09 -10.53 7.73
N HIS A 19 -20.82 -9.85 8.84
CA HIS A 19 -21.64 -8.74 9.34
C HIS A 19 -21.17 -7.36 8.87
N LEU A 20 -20.05 -7.27 8.16
CA LEU A 20 -19.56 -6.02 7.58
C LEU A 20 -20.16 -5.85 6.17
N PRO A 21 -21.01 -4.84 5.93
CA PRO A 21 -21.79 -4.69 4.67
C PRO A 21 -20.95 -4.66 3.38
N HIS A 22 -19.66 -4.34 3.51
CA HIS A 22 -18.70 -4.12 2.44
C HIS A 22 -17.48 -5.04 2.47
N ASP A 23 -17.44 -6.03 3.37
CA ASP A 23 -16.33 -6.99 3.40
C ASP A 23 -16.23 -7.78 2.08
N GLY A 24 -15.02 -7.84 1.52
CA GLY A 24 -14.74 -8.55 0.27
C GLY A 24 -15.31 -7.94 -1.01
N LYS A 25 -15.98 -6.78 -0.96
CA LYS A 25 -16.46 -6.06 -2.15
C LYS A 25 -15.43 -5.01 -2.56
N ALA A 26 -15.33 -4.74 -3.87
CA ALA A 26 -14.64 -3.53 -4.31
C ALA A 26 -15.33 -2.32 -3.69
N ASP A 27 -14.56 -1.31 -3.27
CA ASP A 27 -15.09 -0.06 -2.73
C ASP A 27 -15.83 0.71 -3.86
N VAL A 28 -17.09 0.33 -4.11
CA VAL A 28 -17.98 1.03 -5.02
C VAL A 28 -18.76 2.05 -4.20
N SER A 29 -18.10 3.12 -3.75
CA SER A 29 -18.83 4.27 -3.22
C SER A 29 -19.60 4.91 -4.37
N LYS A 30 -20.93 4.72 -4.41
CA LYS A 30 -21.84 5.47 -5.30
C LYS A 30 -21.95 6.96 -4.92
N GLU A 31 -21.37 7.36 -3.80
CA GLU A 31 -21.28 8.75 -3.39
C GLU A 31 -20.24 9.48 -4.25
N ARG A 32 -20.74 10.19 -5.26
CA ARG A 32 -20.04 11.17 -6.11
C ARG A 32 -19.46 12.36 -5.32
N THR A 33 -19.28 12.25 -4.01
CA THR A 33 -19.08 13.37 -3.07
C THR A 33 -17.77 13.28 -2.30
N GLY A 34 -16.71 12.72 -2.89
CA GLY A 34 -15.34 12.86 -2.36
C GLY A 34 -14.30 12.51 -3.41
N SER A 35 -13.37 13.43 -3.68
CA SER A 35 -12.32 13.33 -4.70
C SER A 35 -11.23 12.27 -4.44
N CYS A 36 -11.47 11.30 -3.56
CA CYS A 36 -10.46 10.33 -3.12
C CYS A 36 -10.25 9.17 -4.12
N GLN A 37 -11.06 9.06 -5.19
CA GLN A 37 -11.01 7.96 -6.16
C GLN A 37 -10.29 8.29 -7.49
N LYS A 38 -9.29 9.19 -7.48
CA LYS A 38 -8.76 9.85 -8.68
C LYS A 38 -8.24 8.93 -9.82
N TYR A 39 -8.14 7.61 -9.64
CA TYR A 39 -7.66 6.69 -10.67
C TYR A 39 -8.55 5.47 -10.97
N TYR A 40 -9.72 5.31 -10.36
CA TYR A 40 -10.59 4.15 -10.62
C TYR A 40 -11.05 4.03 -12.10
N GLU A 41 -11.35 5.16 -12.73
CA GLU A 41 -11.88 5.21 -14.10
C GLU A 41 -10.81 4.89 -15.16
N THR A 42 -9.55 5.23 -14.91
CA THR A 42 -8.47 5.12 -15.93
C THR A 42 -8.03 3.67 -16.18
N TYR A 43 -8.14 2.80 -15.17
CA TYR A 43 -7.64 1.41 -15.26
C TYR A 43 -8.73 0.40 -15.64
N SER A 44 -9.98 0.62 -15.21
CA SER A 44 -11.09 -0.33 -15.43
C SER A 44 -11.53 -0.45 -16.89
N GLN A 45 -11.41 0.63 -17.68
CA GLN A 45 -11.97 0.67 -19.04
C GLN A 45 -11.13 -0.04 -20.12
N ARG A 46 -9.86 -0.37 -19.85
CA ARG A 46 -8.90 -0.79 -20.91
C ARG A 46 -8.55 -2.28 -20.96
N HIS A 47 -9.16 -3.14 -20.14
CA HIS A 47 -8.89 -4.60 -20.13
C HIS A 47 -7.40 -4.97 -20.01
N LEU A 48 -6.57 -4.09 -19.44
CA LEU A 48 -5.15 -4.33 -19.20
C LEU A 48 -4.98 -5.12 -17.91
N THR A 49 -3.86 -5.83 -17.75
CA THR A 49 -3.46 -6.39 -16.46
C THR A 49 -3.60 -5.29 -15.40
N GLY A 50 -4.41 -5.54 -14.39
CA GLY A 50 -4.79 -4.49 -13.44
C GLY A 50 -3.61 -3.98 -12.60
N GLY A 51 -3.88 -2.99 -11.73
CA GLY A 51 -2.84 -2.28 -10.98
C GLY A 51 -1.99 -3.19 -10.10
N ILE A 52 -0.82 -2.71 -9.68
CA ILE A 52 -0.01 -3.38 -8.66
C ILE A 52 0.01 -2.47 -7.43
N MET A 53 -0.50 -2.96 -6.31
CA MET A 53 -0.28 -2.34 -5.00
C MET A 53 0.93 -3.01 -4.38
N ALA A 54 1.96 -2.24 -4.06
CA ALA A 54 3.19 -2.73 -3.45
C ALA A 54 3.36 -2.15 -2.04
N CYS A 55 3.79 -2.98 -1.10
CA CYS A 55 4.10 -2.57 0.26
C CYS A 55 5.57 -2.21 0.38
N TRP A 56 5.86 -0.97 0.75
CA TRP A 56 7.22 -0.45 0.90
C TRP A 56 7.49 -0.07 2.35
N CYS A 57 8.74 -0.21 2.78
CA CYS A 57 9.22 0.41 4.00
C CYS A 57 9.76 1.82 3.75
N THR A 58 10.05 2.58 4.81
CA THR A 58 10.63 3.93 4.73
C THR A 58 12.01 3.99 4.07
N HIS A 59 12.71 2.86 3.98
CA HIS A 59 13.99 2.72 3.27
C HIS A 59 13.83 2.35 1.78
N SER A 60 12.61 2.42 1.24
CA SER A 60 12.29 2.05 -0.15
C SER A 60 12.55 0.57 -0.47
N ILE A 61 12.55 -0.31 0.53
CA ILE A 61 12.59 -1.77 0.36
C ILE A 61 11.15 -2.27 0.24
N CYS A 62 10.88 -3.08 -0.78
CA CYS A 62 9.57 -3.67 -1.01
C CYS A 62 9.41 -4.97 -0.23
N TYR A 63 8.33 -5.11 0.53
CA TYR A 63 7.96 -6.35 1.21
C TYR A 63 7.20 -7.32 0.30
N GLY A 64 6.54 -6.79 -0.73
CA GLY A 64 5.74 -7.56 -1.67
C GLY A 64 4.64 -6.74 -2.31
N PHE A 65 3.78 -7.41 -3.07
CA PHE A 65 2.74 -6.76 -3.85
C PHE A 65 1.50 -7.62 -4.08
N HIS A 66 0.38 -6.93 -4.36
CA HIS A 66 -0.88 -7.47 -4.88
C HIS A 66 -1.08 -6.98 -6.32
N CYS A 67 -1.36 -7.90 -7.23
CA CYS A 67 -2.00 -7.65 -8.51
C CYS A 67 -3.49 -7.44 -8.27
N ILE A 68 -3.95 -6.23 -8.54
CA ILE A 68 -5.32 -5.80 -8.36
C ILE A 68 -6.05 -5.93 -9.69
N PRO A 69 -6.96 -6.90 -9.86
CA PRO A 69 -7.66 -7.09 -11.12
C PRO A 69 -8.73 -6.01 -11.38
N VAL A 70 -9.34 -5.43 -10.33
CA VAL A 70 -10.47 -4.51 -10.46
C VAL A 70 -10.38 -3.39 -9.42
N GLY A 71 -9.59 -2.34 -9.70
CA GLY A 71 -9.51 -1.11 -8.90
C GLY A 71 -8.92 -1.28 -7.49
N GLU A 72 -8.07 -0.34 -7.08
CA GLU A 72 -7.47 -0.37 -5.75
C GLU A 72 -8.51 0.02 -4.66
N GLY A 73 -8.53 -0.69 -3.54
CA GLY A 73 -9.45 -0.46 -2.42
C GLY A 73 -8.87 -0.90 -1.08
N CYS A 74 -9.63 -0.70 0.01
CA CYS A 74 -9.18 -0.98 1.37
C CYS A 74 -8.81 -2.46 1.60
N ASN A 75 -9.51 -3.37 0.93
CA ASN A 75 -9.39 -4.80 1.15
C ASN A 75 -7.99 -5.36 0.79
N ASP A 76 -7.36 -4.88 -0.28
CA ASP A 76 -6.04 -5.37 -0.68
C ASP A 76 -4.96 -5.02 0.35
N VAL A 77 -4.98 -3.78 0.85
CA VAL A 77 -4.04 -3.31 1.87
C VAL A 77 -4.31 -4.00 3.20
N PHE A 78 -5.58 -4.12 3.61
CA PHE A 78 -5.95 -4.87 4.81
C PHE A 78 -5.47 -6.33 4.74
N SER A 79 -5.76 -7.00 3.62
CA SER A 79 -5.36 -8.38 3.35
C SER A 79 -3.86 -8.57 3.39
N ALA A 80 -3.11 -7.63 2.82
CA ALA A 80 -1.65 -7.59 2.90
C ALA A 80 -1.19 -7.56 4.36
N ILE A 81 -1.72 -6.64 5.17
CA ILE A 81 -1.23 -6.45 6.53
C ILE A 81 -1.60 -7.63 7.43
N ILE A 82 -2.87 -8.04 7.44
CA ILE A 82 -3.37 -9.09 8.36
C ILE A 82 -2.76 -10.47 8.08
N THR A 83 -2.46 -10.78 6.82
CA THR A 83 -1.97 -12.11 6.42
C THR A 83 -0.45 -12.27 6.50
N ARG A 84 0.31 -11.16 6.51
CA ARG A 84 1.78 -11.17 6.41
C ARG A 84 2.49 -10.68 7.67
N TRP A 85 1.86 -9.80 8.47
CA TRP A 85 2.49 -9.25 9.67
C TRP A 85 2.05 -9.98 10.95
N PRO A 86 2.98 -10.43 11.82
CA PRO A 86 2.63 -11.04 13.10
C PRO A 86 2.03 -10.02 14.08
N LYS A 87 2.54 -8.79 14.06
CA LYS A 87 1.99 -7.61 14.73
C LYS A 87 1.78 -6.52 13.70
N ALA A 88 0.65 -5.82 13.76
CA ALA A 88 0.38 -4.73 12.84
C ALA A 88 1.50 -3.67 12.88
N PRO A 89 1.85 -3.05 11.74
CA PRO A 89 2.76 -1.93 11.71
C PRO A 89 2.28 -0.83 12.68
N ALA A 90 3.21 -0.19 13.39
CA ALA A 90 2.86 0.96 14.22
C ALA A 90 2.27 2.13 13.39
N ARG A 91 2.65 2.19 12.10
CA ARG A 91 2.16 3.21 11.18
C ARG A 91 2.00 2.66 9.77
N VAL A 92 0.92 3.07 9.12
CA VAL A 92 0.63 2.79 7.71
C VAL A 92 0.42 4.12 7.01
N VAL A 93 1.28 4.43 6.04
CA VAL A 93 1.15 5.60 5.17
C VAL A 93 0.52 5.15 3.86
N TYR A 94 -0.62 5.72 3.50
CA TYR A 94 -1.38 5.30 2.32
C TYR A 94 -2.30 6.41 1.79
N ASP A 95 -2.42 6.54 0.47
CA ASP A 95 -3.23 7.59 -0.16
C ASP A 95 -4.68 7.55 0.31
N PHE A 96 -5.24 6.35 0.48
CA PHE A 96 -6.62 6.17 0.96
C PHE A 96 -6.68 5.78 2.45
N ALA A 97 -5.68 6.17 3.24
CA ALA A 97 -5.60 5.86 4.67
C ALA A 97 -6.81 6.33 5.48
N CYS A 98 -7.45 7.43 5.07
CA CYS A 98 -8.62 7.99 5.74
C CYS A 98 -9.83 7.05 5.80
N ALA A 99 -9.96 6.14 4.83
CA ALA A 99 -10.98 5.09 4.83
C ALA A 99 -10.42 3.76 5.33
N LEU A 100 -9.15 3.48 5.03
CA LEU A 100 -8.47 2.26 5.48
C LEU A 100 -8.44 2.12 7.01
N GLY A 101 -8.14 3.19 7.74
CA GLY A 101 -8.06 3.13 9.21
C GLY A 101 -9.37 2.68 9.86
N PRO A 102 -10.50 3.38 9.63
CA PRO A 102 -11.82 2.96 10.11
C PRO A 102 -12.18 1.53 9.70
N TYR A 103 -11.85 1.13 8.47
CA TYR A 103 -12.06 -0.24 7.99
C TYR A 103 -11.27 -1.25 8.82
N CYS A 104 -9.96 -1.06 8.97
CA CYS A 104 -9.07 -1.94 9.73
C CYS A 104 -9.50 -2.07 11.20
N TRP A 105 -9.84 -0.96 11.86
CA TRP A 105 -10.30 -0.97 13.25
C TRP A 105 -11.68 -1.63 13.42
N SER A 106 -12.55 -1.55 12.42
CA SER A 106 -13.86 -2.22 12.47
C SER A 106 -13.75 -3.73 12.25
N CYS A 107 -12.80 -4.17 11.41
CA CYS A 107 -12.57 -5.58 11.12
C CYS A 107 -11.77 -6.27 12.24
N GLU A 108 -10.63 -5.70 12.64
CA GLU A 108 -9.65 -6.32 13.55
C GLU A 108 -9.16 -5.29 14.59
N PRO A 109 -10.03 -4.85 15.52
CA PRO A 109 -9.71 -3.78 16.47
C PRO A 109 -8.50 -4.10 17.34
N GLU A 110 -8.39 -5.33 17.84
CA GLU A 110 -7.27 -5.74 18.71
C GLU A 110 -5.94 -5.75 17.95
N PHE A 111 -5.93 -6.21 16.71
CA PHE A 111 -4.71 -6.29 15.92
C PHE A 111 -4.19 -4.91 15.51
N PHE A 112 -5.10 -3.97 15.22
CA PHE A 112 -4.78 -2.61 14.76
C PHE A 112 -4.88 -1.54 15.86
N ALA A 113 -5.04 -1.94 17.13
CA ALA A 113 -5.24 -1.02 18.26
C ALA A 113 -4.14 0.05 18.35
N ASP A 114 -2.89 -0.35 18.11
CA ASP A 114 -1.71 0.52 18.16
C ASP A 114 -1.26 1.03 16.77
N THR A 115 -2.08 0.83 15.73
CA THR A 115 -1.71 1.20 14.36
C THR A 115 -2.26 2.58 14.00
N GLN A 116 -1.36 3.49 13.65
CA GLN A 116 -1.71 4.79 13.10
C GLN A 116 -1.82 4.74 11.57
N PHE A 117 -2.98 5.13 11.03
CA PHE A 117 -3.18 5.27 9.60
C PHE A 117 -3.09 6.75 9.20
N VAL A 118 -2.20 7.07 8.25
CA VAL A 118 -1.98 8.44 7.78
C VAL A 118 -1.95 8.52 6.26
N VAL A 119 -2.53 9.58 5.73
CA VAL A 119 -2.55 9.92 4.32
C VAL A 119 -1.15 10.37 3.91
N ASP A 120 -0.70 9.87 2.76
CA ASP A 120 0.55 10.30 2.16
C ASP A 120 0.55 11.82 1.90
N GLY A 121 1.66 12.47 2.24
CA GLY A 121 1.83 13.91 2.14
C GLY A 121 1.67 14.45 0.72
N PHE A 122 2.07 13.68 -0.30
CA PHE A 122 1.90 14.07 -1.71
C PHE A 122 0.44 14.12 -2.13
N HIS A 123 -0.37 13.23 -1.55
CA HIS A 123 -1.79 13.10 -1.87
C HIS A 123 -2.68 13.95 -0.98
N ALA A 124 -2.17 14.43 0.16
CA ALA A 124 -2.89 15.24 1.14
C ALA A 124 -3.74 16.40 0.55
N PRO A 125 -3.29 17.17 -0.46
CA PRO A 125 -4.12 18.22 -1.07
C PRO A 125 -5.45 17.71 -1.69
N GLY A 126 -5.52 16.43 -2.06
CA GLY A 126 -6.72 15.79 -2.60
C GLY A 126 -7.78 15.42 -1.55
N HIS A 127 -7.44 15.51 -0.26
CA HIS A 127 -8.28 15.08 0.88
C HIS A 127 -8.95 16.26 1.60
N THR A 128 -9.65 17.13 0.87
CA THR A 128 -10.24 18.35 1.42
C THR A 128 -11.36 18.14 2.44
N LYS A 129 -11.97 16.95 2.47
CA LYS A 129 -13.07 16.59 3.38
C LYS A 129 -12.66 15.62 4.50
N CYS A 130 -11.39 15.19 4.52
CA CYS A 130 -10.92 14.23 5.51
C CYS A 130 -10.53 14.96 6.80
N SER A 131 -10.68 14.27 7.94
CA SER A 131 -10.28 14.80 9.25
C SER A 131 -8.78 15.13 9.28
N PRO A 132 -8.36 16.23 9.94
CA PRO A 132 -6.95 16.53 10.21
C PRO A 132 -6.18 15.37 10.86
N ALA A 133 -6.87 14.51 11.61
CA ALA A 133 -6.31 13.31 12.24
C ALA A 133 -5.89 12.22 11.23
N ALA A 134 -6.24 12.35 9.95
CA ALA A 134 -5.78 11.43 8.91
C ALA A 134 -4.45 11.86 8.30
N PHE A 135 -3.88 13.02 8.63
CA PHE A 135 -2.71 13.56 7.92
C PHE A 135 -1.42 13.45 8.74
N LEU A 136 -0.36 12.95 8.12
CA LEU A 136 0.96 12.85 8.75
C LEU A 136 1.47 14.22 9.24
N LYS A 137 1.22 15.29 8.46
CA LYS A 137 1.64 16.66 8.81
C LYS A 137 1.04 17.14 10.14
N THR A 138 -0.19 16.76 10.45
CA THR A 138 -0.85 17.14 11.71
C THR A 138 -0.12 16.53 12.91
N TYR A 139 0.30 15.27 12.80
CA TYR A 139 1.06 14.59 13.85
C TYR A 139 2.50 15.10 13.93
N ALA A 140 3.13 15.38 12.78
CA ALA A 140 4.47 15.93 12.74
C ALA A 140 4.59 17.32 13.38
N ALA A 141 3.47 18.05 13.51
CA ALA A 141 3.43 19.32 14.23
C ALA A 141 3.54 19.15 15.77
N VAL A 142 3.24 17.95 16.29
CA VAL A 142 3.29 17.62 17.72
C VAL A 142 4.52 16.77 18.04
N ASP A 143 4.88 15.86 17.15
CA ASP A 143 6.03 14.98 17.27
C ASP A 143 6.97 15.17 16.07
N ALA A 144 8.08 15.87 16.32
CA ALA A 144 9.06 16.21 15.28
C ALA A 144 9.72 14.97 14.65
N ASP A 145 9.80 13.84 15.37
CA ASP A 145 10.41 12.61 14.84
C ASP A 145 9.62 12.05 13.66
N LEU A 146 8.32 12.35 13.59
CA LEU A 146 7.45 11.95 12.48
C LEU A 146 7.75 12.69 11.18
N SER A 147 8.43 13.84 11.26
CA SER A 147 8.88 14.56 10.06
C SER A 147 10.01 13.84 9.33
N HIS A 148 10.74 12.95 10.02
CA HIS A 148 11.83 12.17 9.44
C HIS A 148 11.35 10.90 8.73
N ILE A 149 10.05 10.58 8.81
CA ILE A 149 9.47 9.45 8.09
C ILE A 149 9.46 9.78 6.61
N ASN A 150 10.16 8.96 5.82
CA ASN A 150 10.15 9.03 4.37
C ASN A 150 8.79 8.57 3.81
N SER A 151 7.80 9.46 3.81
CA SER A 151 6.48 9.18 3.23
C SER A 151 6.55 8.98 1.71
N SER A 152 7.56 9.53 1.05
CA SER A 152 7.80 9.40 -0.40
C SER A 152 8.37 8.04 -0.83
N ALA A 153 8.68 7.14 0.10
CA ALA A 153 9.29 5.85 -0.22
C ALA A 153 8.44 5.02 -1.20
N ALA A 154 7.12 5.04 -1.01
CA ALA A 154 6.18 4.35 -1.88
C ALA A 154 6.13 4.99 -3.28
N GLU A 155 6.12 6.31 -3.39
CA GLU A 155 6.16 7.02 -4.68
C GLU A 155 7.45 6.71 -5.46
N CYS A 156 8.60 6.73 -4.77
CA CYS A 156 9.88 6.37 -5.35
C CYS A 156 9.89 4.93 -5.88
N GLY A 157 9.43 3.99 -5.06
CA GLY A 157 9.29 2.57 -5.44
C GLY A 157 8.34 2.37 -6.61
N ASN A 158 7.18 3.06 -6.61
CA ASN A 158 6.19 3.00 -7.67
C ASN A 158 6.71 3.60 -8.98
N SER A 159 7.52 4.67 -8.92
CA SER A 159 8.24 5.20 -10.08
C SER A 159 9.21 4.15 -10.65
N GLY A 160 9.88 3.37 -9.80
CA GLY A 160 10.63 2.18 -10.21
C GLY A 160 9.77 1.16 -10.94
N MET A 161 8.63 0.78 -10.36
CA MET A 161 7.68 -0.17 -10.95
C MET A 161 7.07 0.33 -12.26
N SER A 162 6.94 1.65 -12.45
CA SER A 162 6.43 2.23 -13.69
C SER A 162 7.30 1.87 -14.92
N ARG A 163 8.60 1.61 -14.71
CA ARG A 163 9.55 1.22 -15.77
C ARG A 163 9.22 -0.13 -16.39
N ILE A 164 8.62 -1.04 -15.62
CA ILE A 164 8.23 -2.37 -16.09
C ILE A 164 6.76 -2.46 -16.49
N ARG A 165 5.98 -1.40 -16.29
CA ARG A 165 4.53 -1.36 -16.52
C ARG A 165 4.16 -1.87 -17.91
N LYS A 166 4.83 -1.39 -18.96
CA LYS A 166 4.54 -1.78 -20.34
C LYS A 166 4.84 -3.25 -20.59
N SER A 167 5.94 -3.77 -20.06
CA SER A 167 6.29 -5.19 -20.21
C SER A 167 5.25 -6.08 -19.50
N VAL A 168 4.89 -5.72 -18.28
CA VAL A 168 3.93 -6.46 -17.45
C VAL A 168 2.51 -6.42 -18.04
N SER A 169 2.11 -5.33 -18.71
CA SER A 169 0.76 -5.18 -19.27
C SER A 169 0.42 -6.17 -20.39
N TYR A 170 1.43 -6.79 -21.02
CA TYR A 170 1.24 -7.80 -22.07
C TYR A 170 1.45 -9.24 -21.56
N MET A 171 1.72 -9.41 -20.27
CA MET A 171 1.93 -10.73 -19.66
C MET A 171 0.65 -11.28 -19.05
N VAL A 172 0.47 -12.59 -19.18
CA VAL A 172 -0.48 -13.32 -18.32
C VAL A 172 -0.08 -13.19 -16.85
N GLN A 173 -1.05 -13.21 -15.95
CA GLN A 173 -0.85 -12.93 -14.52
C GLN A 173 0.30 -13.73 -13.88
N SER A 174 0.43 -15.02 -14.20
CA SER A 174 1.51 -15.86 -13.65
C SER A 174 2.91 -15.37 -14.05
N ARG A 175 3.08 -14.94 -15.30
CA ARG A 175 4.34 -14.37 -15.81
C ARG A 175 4.57 -12.96 -15.26
N ALA A 176 3.52 -12.16 -15.18
CA ALA A 176 3.56 -10.83 -14.57
C ALA A 176 4.08 -10.90 -13.12
N ILE A 177 3.56 -11.84 -12.32
CA ILE A 177 3.99 -12.04 -10.93
C ILE A 177 5.48 -12.38 -10.86
N LEU A 178 5.94 -13.36 -11.65
CA LEU A 178 7.36 -13.76 -11.65
C LEU A 178 8.27 -12.61 -12.08
N TYR A 179 7.87 -11.88 -13.11
CA TYR A 179 8.65 -10.74 -13.62
C TYR A 179 8.73 -9.60 -12.59
N CYS A 180 7.61 -9.26 -11.95
CA CYS A 180 7.57 -8.26 -10.89
C CYS A 180 8.41 -8.69 -9.69
N TRP A 181 8.32 -9.96 -9.29
CA TRP A 181 9.13 -10.50 -8.19
C TRP A 181 10.63 -10.42 -8.48
N ALA A 182 11.06 -10.78 -9.70
CA ALA A 182 12.46 -10.68 -10.10
C ALA A 182 12.94 -9.21 -10.10
N PHE A 183 12.14 -8.30 -10.66
CA PHE A 183 12.44 -6.86 -10.65
C PHE A 183 12.57 -6.31 -9.24
N ILE A 184 11.61 -6.62 -8.35
CA ILE A 184 11.61 -6.19 -6.96
C ILE A 184 12.80 -6.78 -6.20
N SER A 185 13.17 -8.03 -6.46
CA SER A 185 14.32 -8.67 -5.82
C SER A 185 15.62 -7.92 -6.16
N ILE A 186 15.81 -7.55 -7.43
CA ILE A 186 16.96 -6.74 -7.86
C ILE A 186 16.91 -5.34 -7.23
N TRP A 187 15.74 -4.70 -7.25
CA TRP A 187 15.53 -3.39 -6.62
C TRP A 187 15.95 -3.42 -5.14
N ASN A 188 15.43 -4.39 -4.38
CA ASN A 188 15.72 -4.54 -2.96
C ASN A 188 17.23 -4.76 -2.72
N CYS A 189 17.89 -5.61 -3.51
CA CYS A 189 19.33 -5.82 -3.42
C CYS A 189 20.09 -4.50 -3.62
N LEU A 190 19.73 -3.70 -4.62
CA LEU A 190 20.37 -2.40 -4.88
C LEU A 190 20.12 -1.39 -3.76
N GLN A 191 18.90 -1.32 -3.22
CA GLN A 191 18.58 -0.44 -2.09
C GLN A 191 19.36 -0.84 -0.84
N ILE A 192 19.39 -2.12 -0.51
CA ILE A 192 20.15 -2.64 0.64
C ILE A 192 21.64 -2.32 0.49
N LEU A 193 22.23 -2.54 -0.69
CA LEU A 193 23.63 -2.17 -0.96
C LEU A 193 23.87 -0.67 -0.82
N SER A 194 22.93 0.17 -1.27
CA SER A 194 23.04 1.62 -1.08
C SER A 194 22.98 2.02 0.39
N LEU A 195 22.14 1.37 1.19
CA LEU A 195 22.05 1.61 2.64
C LEU A 195 23.36 1.22 3.34
N TYR A 196 23.94 0.08 2.99
CA TYR A 196 25.25 -0.33 3.54
C TYR A 196 26.36 0.66 3.19
N LYS A 197 26.41 1.18 1.96
CA LYS A 197 27.39 2.20 1.56
C LYS A 197 27.24 3.47 2.38
N LYS A 198 26.00 3.99 2.51
CA LYS A 198 25.73 5.18 3.33
C LYS A 198 26.09 4.98 4.79
N ALA A 199 25.80 3.80 5.35
CA ALA A 199 26.17 3.47 6.72
C ALA A 199 27.69 3.38 6.91
N GLY A 200 28.41 2.84 5.92
CA GLY A 200 29.88 2.75 5.94
C GLY A 200 30.58 4.09 5.70
N GLU A 201 29.94 5.05 5.03
CA GLU A 201 30.43 6.43 4.88
C GLU A 201 30.21 7.30 6.13
N LEU A 202 29.34 6.84 7.05
CA LEU A 202 29.01 7.52 8.31
C LEU A 202 29.86 7.02 9.51
N LEU A 203 30.70 6.01 9.30
CA LEU A 203 31.67 5.45 10.26
C LEU A 203 33.09 5.91 9.92
#